data_AF-A0A7Y0N2E1-F1
#
_entry.id   AF-A0A7Y0N2E1-F1
#
_cell.length_a   1.000
_cell.length_b   1.000
_cell.length_c   1.000
_cell.angle_alpha   90.00
_cell.angle_beta   90.00
_cell.angle_gamma   90.00
#
_symmetry.space_group_name_H-M   'P 1'
#
loop_
_entity.id
_entity.type
_entity.pdbx_description
1 polymer ?
#
loop_
_entity_poly.entity_id
_entity_poly.type
_entity_poly.pdbx_seq_one_letter_code
_entity_poly.pdbx_strand_id
1 'polypeptide(L)'
;EPPLRANWGRHTYLGDNVYANFNLTLVDDTYIYIGNSVMIGPNVTIATAGHPIEPDLRREVAQFNIPVHIEDNVWIGANSVVLPGVTIGENSVIGAGSVVTKDIPSNVVAVGNPCRVLREIGEHDREFYFKDRKVEGNVYSDQEEA
;
A
#
# COMPACT_ATOMS: atom_id res chain seq x y z
N GLU A 1 -8.45 0.79 12.87
CA GLU A 1 -9.40 -0.15 13.50
C GLU A 1 -8.66 -1.34 14.13
N PRO A 2 -8.92 -1.67 15.41
CA PRO A 2 -8.28 -2.82 16.07
C PRO A 2 -8.82 -4.18 15.56
N PRO A 3 -8.02 -5.26 15.62
CA PRO A 3 -6.65 -5.28 16.10
C PRO A 3 -5.67 -4.80 15.01
N LEU A 4 -4.63 -4.10 15.46
CA LEU A 4 -3.40 -3.87 14.70
C LEU A 4 -2.30 -4.73 15.33
N ARG A 5 -1.47 -5.36 14.50
CA ARG A 5 -0.32 -6.14 14.94
C ARG A 5 0.94 -5.53 14.35
N ALA A 6 1.93 -5.30 15.19
CA ALA A 6 3.26 -4.87 14.79
C ALA A 6 4.32 -5.68 15.53
N ASN A 7 5.47 -5.92 14.91
CA ASN A 7 6.60 -6.57 15.60
C ASN A 7 7.17 -5.64 16.68
N TRP A 8 7.31 -4.36 16.36
CA TRP A 8 7.90 -3.34 17.24
C TRP A 8 7.02 -2.11 17.41
N GLY A 9 6.30 -1.70 16.37
CA GLY A 9 5.49 -0.49 16.30
C GLY A 9 6.30 0.81 16.16
N ARG A 10 7.49 0.89 16.75
CA ARG A 10 8.34 2.09 16.75
C ARG A 10 9.03 2.40 15.42
N HIS A 11 9.02 1.47 14.45
CA HIS A 11 9.62 1.67 13.14
C HIS A 11 8.59 2.00 12.06
N THR A 12 7.33 2.16 12.45
CA THR A 12 6.25 2.58 11.54
C THR A 12 5.99 4.07 11.71
N TYR A 13 6.08 4.82 10.62
CA TYR A 13 5.81 6.25 10.56
C TYR A 13 4.58 6.49 9.71
N LEU A 14 3.60 7.20 10.26
CA LEU A 14 2.35 7.53 9.61
C LEU A 14 2.29 9.04 9.37
N GLY A 15 1.92 9.44 8.16
CA GLY A 15 1.51 10.81 7.85
C GLY A 15 0.13 11.15 8.40
N ASP A 16 -0.42 12.26 7.92
CA ASP A 16 -1.73 12.75 8.31
C ASP A 16 -2.85 11.99 7.60
N ASN A 17 -4.04 11.90 8.22
CA ASN A 17 -5.25 11.34 7.61
C ASN A 17 -5.14 9.87 7.15
N VAL A 18 -4.29 9.07 7.78
CA VAL A 18 -4.17 7.64 7.49
C VAL A 18 -5.34 6.88 8.12
N TYR A 19 -6.05 6.09 7.29
CA TYR A 19 -7.09 5.17 7.76
C TYR A 19 -6.66 3.72 7.50
N ALA A 20 -6.63 2.90 8.56
CA ALA A 20 -6.40 1.47 8.46
C ALA A 20 -7.58 0.67 9.04
N ASN A 21 -8.14 -0.20 8.21
CA ASN A 21 -9.22 -1.11 8.58
C ASN A 21 -8.68 -2.31 9.40
N PHE A 22 -9.56 -3.24 9.79
CA PHE A 22 -9.25 -4.33 10.73
C PHE A 22 -8.05 -5.20 10.30
N ASN A 23 -7.31 -5.72 11.27
CA ASN A 23 -6.23 -6.70 11.08
C ASN A 23 -5.05 -6.23 10.23
N LEU A 24 -4.71 -4.94 10.26
CA LEU A 24 -3.42 -4.48 9.73
C LEU A 24 -2.27 -5.19 10.45
N THR A 25 -1.38 -5.81 9.68
CA THR A 25 -0.17 -6.49 10.18
C THR A 25 1.08 -5.82 9.64
N LEU A 26 1.97 -5.39 10.53
CA LEU A 26 3.20 -4.66 10.25
C LEU A 26 4.40 -5.49 10.71
N VAL A 27 5.16 -6.03 9.76
CA VAL A 27 6.44 -6.72 10.05
C VAL A 27 7.54 -5.66 9.97
N ASP A 28 7.59 -4.80 10.99
CA ASP A 28 8.39 -3.56 11.05
C ASP A 28 9.77 -3.78 11.72
N ASP A 29 10.48 -4.84 11.34
CA ASP A 29 11.87 -5.08 11.74
C ASP A 29 12.84 -3.99 11.25
N THR A 30 12.48 -3.30 10.17
CA THR A 30 12.99 -1.97 9.82
C THR A 30 11.82 -1.05 9.44
N TYR A 31 12.12 0.09 8.81
CA TYR A 31 11.18 1.18 8.63
C TYR A 31 10.04 0.89 7.65
N ILE A 32 8.82 1.22 8.08
CA ILE A 32 7.64 1.34 7.23
C ILE A 32 7.25 2.82 7.23
N TYR A 33 7.31 3.45 6.07
CA TYR A 33 6.87 4.83 5.89
C TYR A 33 5.53 4.83 5.17
N ILE A 34 4.51 5.45 5.77
CA ILE A 34 3.19 5.63 5.18
C ILE A 34 2.93 7.13 5.12
N GLY A 35 2.69 7.62 3.91
CA GLY A 35 2.41 9.02 3.62
C GLY A 35 1.05 9.50 4.12
N ASN A 36 0.63 10.65 3.60
CA ASN A 36 -0.62 11.32 3.97
C ASN A 36 -1.81 10.72 3.22
N SER A 37 -3.00 10.77 3.82
CA SER A 37 -4.28 10.37 3.18
C SER A 37 -4.29 8.93 2.65
N VAL A 38 -3.47 8.04 3.22
CA VAL A 38 -3.42 6.64 2.82
C VAL A 38 -4.60 5.88 3.41
N MET A 39 -5.27 5.09 2.57
CA MET A 39 -6.36 4.19 2.99
C MET A 39 -5.93 2.73 2.86
N ILE A 40 -6.07 1.97 3.94
CA ILE A 40 -5.67 0.56 4.01
C ILE A 40 -6.89 -0.31 4.34
N GLY A 41 -7.22 -1.22 3.41
CA GLY A 41 -8.29 -2.20 3.56
C GLY A 41 -7.98 -3.25 4.64
N PRO A 42 -8.97 -4.08 5.00
CA PRO A 42 -8.79 -5.06 6.06
C PRO A 42 -7.82 -6.17 5.65
N ASN A 43 -7.15 -6.76 6.65
CA ASN A 43 -6.21 -7.87 6.52
C ASN A 43 -5.00 -7.58 5.60
N VAL A 44 -4.57 -6.32 5.49
CA VAL A 44 -3.35 -5.99 4.77
C VAL A 44 -2.12 -6.33 5.61
N THR A 45 -1.09 -6.89 4.96
CA THR A 45 0.23 -7.13 5.57
C THR A 45 1.27 -6.29 4.86
N ILE A 46 2.05 -5.52 5.62
CA ILE A 46 3.20 -4.76 5.12
C ILE A 46 4.44 -5.33 5.79
N ALA A 47 5.36 -5.88 5.00
CA ALA A 47 6.52 -6.58 5.51
C ALA A 47 7.84 -5.98 5.04
N THR A 48 8.71 -5.67 5.99
CA THR A 48 10.08 -5.22 5.73
C THR A 48 11.09 -6.35 5.87
N ALA A 49 10.73 -7.43 6.56
CA ALA A 49 11.60 -8.58 6.81
C ALA A 49 11.39 -9.71 5.79
N GLY A 50 12.47 -10.42 5.49
CA GLY A 50 12.47 -11.70 4.79
C GLY A 50 13.65 -12.56 5.20
N HIS A 51 13.63 -13.83 4.81
CA HIS A 51 14.72 -14.77 5.07
C HIS A 51 15.43 -15.14 3.76
N PRO A 52 16.76 -15.36 3.78
CA PRO A 52 17.45 -15.95 2.66
C PRO A 52 16.80 -17.27 2.23
N ILE A 53 16.75 -17.51 0.91
CA ILE A 53 16.22 -18.76 0.35
C ILE A 53 17.14 -19.94 0.70
N GLU A 54 18.44 -19.68 0.85
CA GLU A 54 19.44 -20.69 1.23
C GLU A 54 19.07 -21.29 2.61
N PRO A 55 18.87 -22.61 2.69
CA PRO A 55 18.35 -23.25 3.90
C PRO A 55 19.19 -23.10 5.16
N ASP A 56 20.51 -23.13 5.06
CA ASP A 56 21.41 -23.14 6.21
C ASP A 56 21.52 -21.74 6.83
N LEU A 57 21.53 -20.67 6.01
CA LEU A 57 21.40 -19.29 6.46
C LEU A 57 20.12 -19.09 7.28
N ARG A 58 18.98 -19.58 6.82
CA ARG A 58 17.73 -19.46 7.60
C ARG A 58 17.67 -20.41 8.82
N ARG A 59 18.48 -21.49 8.88
CA ARG A 59 18.63 -22.29 10.13
C ARG A 59 19.38 -21.50 11.19
N GLU A 60 20.30 -20.66 10.77
CA GLU A 60 20.99 -19.68 11.62
C GLU A 60 20.12 -18.44 11.93
N VAL A 61 18.84 -18.47 11.53
CA VAL A 61 17.88 -17.38 11.72
C VAL A 61 18.32 -16.10 11.01
N ALA A 62 19.08 -16.23 9.91
CA ALA A 62 19.45 -15.09 9.09
C ALA A 62 18.19 -14.41 8.52
N GLN A 63 18.19 -13.09 8.56
CA GLN A 63 17.09 -12.22 8.14
C GLN A 63 17.67 -11.00 7.43
N PHE A 64 16.98 -10.53 6.41
CA PHE A 64 17.21 -9.22 5.82
C PHE A 64 16.01 -8.32 6.08
N ASN A 65 16.27 -7.03 6.24
CA ASN A 65 15.27 -6.02 6.52
C ASN A 65 15.47 -4.87 5.53
N ILE A 66 14.49 -4.62 4.67
CA ILE A 66 14.54 -3.58 3.64
C ILE A 66 13.29 -2.69 3.80
N PRO A 67 13.44 -1.37 3.97
CA PRO A 67 12.31 -0.47 4.20
C PRO A 67 11.22 -0.55 3.13
N VAL A 68 9.99 -0.24 3.53
CA VAL A 68 8.85 -0.10 2.63
C VAL A 68 8.35 1.34 2.67
N HIS A 69 8.01 1.88 1.50
CA HIS A 69 7.50 3.23 1.34
C HIS A 69 6.12 3.19 0.68
N ILE A 70 5.11 3.72 1.35
CA ILE A 70 3.78 3.96 0.81
C ILE A 70 3.63 5.47 0.73
N GLU A 71 3.60 6.02 -0.49
CA GLU A 71 3.49 7.46 -0.71
C GLU A 71 2.06 7.98 -0.45
N ASP A 72 1.87 9.28 -0.64
CA ASP A 72 0.63 9.97 -0.32
C ASP A 72 -0.55 9.48 -1.17
N ASN A 73 -1.74 9.52 -0.59
CA ASN A 73 -3.03 9.22 -1.22
C ASN A 73 -3.12 7.83 -1.88
N VAL A 74 -2.34 6.86 -1.39
CA VAL A 74 -2.42 5.46 -1.83
C VAL A 74 -3.63 4.77 -1.21
N TRP A 75 -4.33 3.95 -2.00
CA TRP A 75 -5.34 3.03 -1.49
C TRP A 75 -4.92 1.57 -1.66
N ILE A 76 -4.79 0.84 -0.54
CA ILE A 76 -4.45 -0.59 -0.54
C ILE A 76 -5.70 -1.43 -0.26
N GLY A 77 -6.09 -2.26 -1.22
CA GLY A 77 -7.23 -3.15 -1.15
C GLY A 77 -7.06 -4.30 -0.15
N ALA A 78 -8.18 -4.85 0.31
CA ALA A 78 -8.23 -5.91 1.32
C ALA A 78 -7.36 -7.13 0.99
N ASN A 79 -6.80 -7.78 2.00
CA ASN A 79 -5.96 -8.98 1.88
C ASN A 79 -4.71 -8.82 0.98
N SER A 80 -4.24 -7.59 0.76
CA SER A 80 -2.99 -7.37 0.00
C SER A 80 -1.75 -7.56 0.88
N VAL A 81 -0.64 -7.94 0.26
CA VAL A 81 0.67 -8.11 0.89
C VAL A 81 1.69 -7.23 0.18
N VAL A 82 2.40 -6.38 0.92
CA VAL A 82 3.52 -5.57 0.42
C VAL A 82 4.83 -6.16 0.93
N LEU A 83 5.74 -6.49 0.01
CA LEU A 83 7.00 -7.18 0.31
C LEU A 83 8.17 -6.21 0.59
N PRO A 84 9.28 -6.71 1.17
CA PRO A 84 10.43 -5.89 1.53
C PRO A 84 10.99 -5.07 0.37
N GLY A 85 11.34 -3.81 0.64
CA GLY A 85 11.99 -2.93 -0.33
C GLY A 85 11.06 -2.26 -1.34
N VAL A 86 9.75 -2.46 -1.24
CA VAL A 86 8.78 -1.90 -2.19
C VAL A 86 8.47 -0.44 -1.87
N THR A 87 8.43 0.38 -2.92
CA THR A 87 7.78 1.70 -2.93
C THR A 87 6.46 1.65 -3.73
N ILE A 88 5.38 2.14 -3.13
CA ILE A 88 4.09 2.35 -3.82
C ILE A 88 3.89 3.85 -4.02
N GLY A 89 3.93 4.26 -5.28
CA GLY A 89 3.89 5.66 -5.67
C GLY A 89 2.56 6.35 -5.44
N GLU A 90 2.62 7.67 -5.27
CA GLU A 90 1.49 8.55 -4.94
C GLU A 90 0.22 8.28 -5.77
N ASN A 91 -0.95 8.46 -5.16
CA ASN A 91 -2.29 8.33 -5.78
C ASN A 91 -2.64 6.91 -6.27
N SER A 92 -1.74 5.93 -6.11
CA SER A 92 -1.94 4.61 -6.70
C SER A 92 -2.93 3.76 -5.91
N VAL A 93 -3.61 2.87 -6.64
CA VAL A 93 -4.55 1.89 -6.09
C VAL A 93 -3.98 0.49 -6.24
N ILE A 94 -3.92 -0.25 -5.12
CA ILE A 94 -3.61 -1.68 -5.10
C ILE A 94 -4.92 -2.45 -4.96
N GLY A 95 -5.27 -3.26 -5.95
CA GLY A 95 -6.47 -4.10 -5.89
C GLY A 95 -6.40 -5.14 -4.78
N ALA A 96 -7.57 -5.56 -4.27
CA ALA A 96 -7.65 -6.57 -3.22
C ALA A 96 -6.96 -7.89 -3.61
N GLY A 97 -6.32 -8.54 -2.64
CA GLY A 97 -5.61 -9.83 -2.80
C GLY A 97 -4.28 -9.73 -3.55
N SER A 98 -3.74 -8.52 -3.73
CA SER A 98 -2.51 -8.34 -4.49
C SER A 98 -1.26 -8.70 -3.68
N VAL A 99 -0.25 -9.28 -4.33
CA VAL A 99 1.08 -9.51 -3.73
C VAL A 99 2.08 -8.59 -4.42
N VAL A 100 2.40 -7.48 -3.78
CA VAL A 100 3.25 -6.42 -4.32
C VAL A 100 4.70 -6.81 -4.14
N THR A 101 5.32 -7.31 -5.21
CA THR A 101 6.70 -7.83 -5.22
C THR A 101 7.72 -6.86 -5.84
N LYS A 102 7.26 -5.72 -6.36
CA LYS A 102 8.05 -4.70 -7.07
C LYS A 102 7.40 -3.35 -6.85
N ASP A 103 8.18 -2.29 -7.02
CA ASP A 103 7.68 -0.92 -6.96
C ASP A 103 6.50 -0.70 -7.90
N ILE A 104 5.57 0.13 -7.45
CA ILE A 104 4.39 0.56 -8.19
C ILE A 104 4.56 2.06 -8.48
N PRO A 105 4.52 2.50 -9.75
CA PRO A 105 4.64 3.92 -10.09
C PRO A 105 3.41 4.68 -9.62
N SER A 106 3.51 6.01 -9.47
CA SER A 106 2.39 6.88 -9.10
C SER A 106 1.27 6.90 -10.14
N ASN A 107 0.06 7.24 -9.71
CA ASN A 107 -1.13 7.44 -10.56
C ASN A 107 -1.57 6.19 -11.35
N VAL A 108 -1.43 4.99 -10.78
CA VAL A 108 -1.86 3.74 -11.45
C VAL A 108 -2.82 2.91 -10.60
N VAL A 109 -3.59 2.08 -11.28
CA VAL A 109 -4.27 0.93 -10.70
C VAL A 109 -3.41 -0.30 -10.94
N ALA A 110 -2.99 -0.99 -9.88
CA ALA A 110 -2.21 -2.22 -9.94
C ALA A 110 -2.93 -3.36 -9.21
N VAL A 111 -2.91 -4.57 -9.78
CA VAL A 111 -3.64 -5.73 -9.23
C VAL A 111 -2.84 -7.02 -9.42
N GLY A 112 -3.18 -8.04 -8.63
CA GLY A 112 -2.84 -9.44 -8.90
C GLY A 112 -1.73 -10.04 -8.02
N ASN A 113 -1.45 -11.32 -8.24
CA ASN A 113 -0.40 -12.07 -7.57
C ASN A 113 0.46 -12.81 -8.62
N PRO A 114 1.68 -12.32 -8.92
CA PRO A 114 2.28 -11.09 -8.40
C PRO A 114 1.59 -9.82 -8.95
N CYS A 115 1.62 -8.73 -8.18
CA CYS A 115 0.97 -7.47 -8.53
C CYS A 115 1.61 -6.84 -9.77
N ARG A 116 0.79 -6.36 -10.70
CA ARG A 116 1.21 -5.68 -11.93
C ARG A 116 0.32 -4.47 -12.17
N VAL A 117 0.89 -3.43 -12.78
CA VAL A 117 0.11 -2.29 -13.27
C VAL A 117 -0.92 -2.81 -14.26
N LEU A 118 -2.19 -2.48 -14.02
CA LEU A 118 -3.32 -2.79 -14.90
C LEU A 118 -3.57 -1.64 -15.88
N ARG A 119 -3.59 -0.41 -15.37
CA ARG A 119 -3.79 0.82 -16.14
C ARG A 119 -3.41 2.06 -15.33
N GLU A 120 -3.27 3.19 -16.01
CA GLU A 120 -3.16 4.51 -15.39
C GLU A 120 -4.52 4.99 -14.86
N ILE A 121 -4.48 5.88 -13.87
CA ILE A 121 -5.63 6.66 -13.38
C ILE A 121 -5.76 7.91 -14.26
N GLY A 122 -6.96 8.22 -14.74
CA GLY A 122 -7.14 9.30 -15.71
C GLY A 122 -8.54 9.90 -15.77
N GLU A 123 -8.89 10.53 -16.91
CA GLU A 123 -10.17 11.22 -17.12
C GLU A 123 -11.38 10.35 -16.81
N HIS A 124 -11.32 9.05 -17.17
CA HIS A 124 -12.39 8.11 -16.88
C HIS A 124 -12.70 8.02 -15.38
N ASP A 125 -11.67 8.04 -14.52
CA ASP A 125 -11.84 7.96 -13.06
C ASP A 125 -12.34 9.28 -12.45
N ARG A 126 -12.19 10.40 -13.17
CA ARG A 126 -12.81 11.68 -12.78
C ARG A 126 -14.30 11.71 -13.07
N GLU A 127 -14.72 11.03 -14.14
CA GLU A 127 -16.13 10.94 -14.50
C GLU A 127 -16.85 9.81 -13.75
N PHE A 128 -16.19 8.66 -13.54
CA PHE A 128 -16.80 7.44 -12.98
C PHE A 128 -16.03 6.93 -11.76
N TYR A 129 -16.73 6.69 -10.64
CA TYR A 129 -16.11 6.16 -9.42
C TYR A 129 -16.31 4.65 -9.24
N PHE A 130 -17.33 4.06 -9.85
CA PHE A 130 -17.58 2.63 -9.76
C PHE A 130 -18.46 2.13 -10.90
N LYS A 131 -17.86 1.33 -11.81
CA LYS A 131 -18.54 0.85 -13.01
C LYS A 131 -19.15 2.05 -13.76
N ASP A 132 -20.47 2.06 -13.91
CA ASP A 132 -21.20 3.06 -14.69
C ASP A 132 -21.69 4.23 -13.82
N ARG A 133 -21.31 4.27 -12.53
CA ARG A 133 -21.71 5.31 -11.60
C ARG A 133 -20.82 6.53 -11.74
N LYS A 134 -21.43 7.66 -12.12
CA LYS A 134 -20.74 8.93 -12.29
C LYS A 134 -20.54 9.67 -10.98
N VAL A 135 -19.46 10.44 -10.90
CA VAL A 135 -19.25 11.41 -9.83
C VAL A 135 -20.29 12.53 -9.99
N GLU A 136 -21.12 12.74 -8.96
CA GLU A 136 -22.14 13.80 -8.96
C GLU A 136 -21.61 15.06 -8.25
N GLY A 137 -21.93 16.24 -8.80
CA GLY A 137 -21.47 17.53 -8.28
C GLY A 137 -20.10 17.96 -8.79
N ASN A 138 -19.72 19.20 -8.46
CA ASN A 138 -18.45 19.78 -8.89
C ASN A 138 -17.35 19.43 -7.89
N VAL A 139 -16.83 18.20 -7.94
CA VAL A 139 -15.78 17.74 -7.01
C VAL A 139 -14.40 18.30 -7.37
N TYR A 140 -14.25 18.86 -8.57
CA TYR A 140 -12.98 19.35 -9.11
C TYR A 140 -12.93 20.86 -9.38
N SER A 141 -13.97 21.64 -9.04
CA SER A 141 -13.98 23.09 -9.29
C SER A 141 -12.95 23.89 -8.53
N ASP A 142 -12.47 23.37 -7.40
CA ASP A 142 -11.64 24.13 -6.48
C ASP A 142 -10.14 23.95 -6.79
N GLN A 143 -9.79 23.22 -7.87
CA GLN A 143 -8.40 22.98 -8.29
C GLN A 143 -7.93 23.92 -9.43
N GLU A 144 -8.78 24.82 -9.92
CA GLU A 144 -8.42 25.79 -10.98
C GLU A 144 -8.04 27.20 -10.45
N GLU A 145 -8.09 27.45 -9.13
CA GLU A 145 -7.78 28.77 -8.54
C GLU A 145 -6.47 28.85 -7.72
N ALA A 146 -5.47 27.99 -7.97
CA ALA A 146 -4.14 28.10 -7.36
C ALA A 146 -3.01 28.32 -8.40
#